data_AF-K1SBS2-F1
#
_entry.id   AF-K1SBS2-F1
#
_cell.length_a   1.000
_cell.length_b   1.000
_cell.length_c   1.000
_cell.angle_alpha   90.00
_cell.angle_beta   90.00
_cell.angle_gamma   90.00
#
_symmetry.space_group_name_H-M   'P 1'
#
loop_
_entity.id
_entity.type
_entity.pdbx_description
1 polymer ?
#
loop_
_entity_poly.entity_id
_entity_poly.type
_entity_poly.pdbx_seq_one_letter_code
_entity_poly.pdbx_strand_id
1 'polypeptide(L)'
;YNAVHYDAARRTLVIFDELTRRRTPNRETARLLLDRGLDRTALLTADAAEPKSCADYRAAGLPCRAAVKGPGSVAAGMKWLQSLNAIIIDPVRCPETAAEFTGYEYLRDARTGEVTNAWPDADNHHIDAVRYALESVWRRRGS
;
A
#
# COMPACT_ATOMS: atom_id res chain seq x y z
N TYR A 1 4.27 -0.22 6.05
CA TYR A 1 2.88 -0.13 6.56
C TYR A 1 2.37 1.25 6.27
N ASN A 2 1.09 1.37 5.92
CA ASN A 2 0.44 2.65 5.64
C ASN A 2 -0.96 2.64 6.27
N ALA A 3 -1.26 3.64 7.11
CA ALA A 3 -2.62 3.91 7.57
C ALA A 3 -3.32 4.81 6.55
N VAL A 4 -4.48 4.37 6.08
CA VAL A 4 -5.21 5.03 5.01
C VAL A 4 -6.68 5.19 5.34
N HIS A 5 -7.29 6.26 4.85
CA HIS A 5 -8.72 6.48 4.86
C HIS A 5 -9.18 6.80 3.44
N TYR A 6 -10.20 6.10 2.96
CA TYR A 6 -10.79 6.35 1.64
C TYR A 6 -12.22 6.85 1.77
N ASP A 7 -12.46 8.08 1.31
CA ASP A 7 -13.78 8.66 1.16
C ASP A 7 -14.30 8.32 -0.25
N ALA A 8 -15.24 7.37 -0.32
CA ALA A 8 -15.83 6.92 -1.58
C ALA A 8 -16.69 7.99 -2.27
N ALA A 9 -17.37 8.84 -1.51
CA ALA A 9 -18.23 9.88 -2.08
C ALA A 9 -17.40 10.98 -2.77
N ARG A 10 -16.24 11.30 -2.20
CA ARG A 10 -15.30 12.28 -2.77
C ARG A 10 -14.25 11.67 -3.70
N ARG A 11 -14.13 10.34 -3.71
CA ARG A 11 -13.03 9.60 -4.36
C ARG A 11 -11.67 10.13 -3.91
N THR A 12 -11.53 10.35 -2.60
CA THR A 12 -10.34 10.93 -1.98
C THR A 12 -9.68 9.91 -1.06
N LEU A 13 -8.39 9.70 -1.24
CA LEU A 13 -7.56 8.88 -0.38
C LEU A 13 -6.72 9.78 0.52
N VAL A 14 -6.73 9.53 1.84
CA VAL A 14 -5.87 10.18 2.82
C VAL A 14 -4.90 9.16 3.40
N ILE A 15 -3.61 9.46 3.39
CA ILE A 15 -2.54 8.66 3.98
C ILE A 15 -1.92 9.45 5.13
N PHE A 16 -2.02 8.94 6.35
CA PHE A 16 -1.78 9.74 7.57
C PHE A 16 -0.84 9.09 8.60
N ASP A 17 -0.42 7.84 8.37
CA ASP A 17 0.67 7.22 9.12
C ASP A 17 1.41 6.23 8.23
N GLU A 18 2.71 6.10 8.46
CA GLU A 18 3.55 5.11 7.81
C GLU A 18 4.54 4.47 8.79
N LEU A 19 5.00 3.27 8.42
CA LEU A 19 6.10 2.61 9.12
C LEU A 19 6.92 1.80 8.12
N THR A 20 8.20 2.18 8.01
CA THR A 20 9.22 1.48 7.22
C THR A 20 10.30 0.94 8.14
N ARG A 21 10.63 -0.34 7.97
CA ARG A 21 11.64 -1.05 8.74
C ARG A 21 12.40 -1.99 7.81
N ARG A 22 13.72 -2.04 7.98
CA ARG A 22 14.63 -2.87 7.18
C ARG A 22 15.30 -3.88 8.11
N ARG A 23 15.38 -5.14 7.69
CA ARG A 23 16.02 -6.23 8.44
C ARG A 23 15.44 -6.40 9.86
N THR A 24 14.13 -6.21 10.01
CA THR A 24 13.42 -6.28 11.29
C THR A 24 12.52 -7.52 11.33
N PRO A 25 12.57 -8.35 12.38
CA PRO A 25 11.69 -9.50 12.51
C PRO A 25 10.21 -9.11 12.62
N ASN A 26 9.31 -9.96 12.09
CA ASN A 26 7.85 -9.73 12.13
C ASN A 26 7.28 -9.46 13.53
N ARG A 27 7.82 -10.12 14.56
CA ARG A 27 7.40 -9.89 15.96
C ARG A 27 7.65 -8.46 16.42
N GLU A 28 8.73 -7.84 15.95
CA GLU A 28 9.13 -6.50 16.34
C GLU A 28 8.36 -5.46 15.56
N THR A 29 8.14 -5.68 14.26
CA THR A 29 7.24 -4.84 13.47
C THR A 29 5.81 -4.91 14.02
N ALA A 30 5.32 -6.08 14.44
CA ALA A 30 4.02 -6.22 15.09
C ALA A 30 3.94 -5.40 16.39
N ARG A 31 4.96 -5.45 17.25
CA ARG A 31 5.03 -4.63 18.45
C ARG A 31 4.99 -3.14 18.13
N LEU A 32 5.75 -2.68 17.14
CA LEU A 32 5.73 -1.27 16.73
C LEU A 32 4.35 -0.82 16.24
N LEU A 33 3.58 -1.71 15.60
CA LEU A 33 2.20 -1.41 15.21
C LEU A 33 1.27 -1.33 16.42
N LEU A 34 1.41 -2.23 17.40
CA LEU A 34 0.66 -2.18 18.66
C LEU A 34 0.97 -0.91 19.46
N ASP A 35 2.25 -0.53 19.57
CA ASP A 35 2.70 0.69 20.26
C ASP A 35 2.18 1.98 19.57
N ARG A 36 1.87 1.89 18.27
CA ARG A 36 1.20 2.95 17.49
C ARG A 36 -0.33 2.99 17.70
N GLY A 37 -0.88 2.08 18.51
CA GLY A 37 -2.30 2.02 18.84
C GLY A 37 -3.14 1.15 17.91
N LEU A 38 -2.52 0.34 17.03
CA LEU A 38 -3.29 -0.66 16.28
C LEU A 38 -3.74 -1.78 17.22
N ASP A 39 -4.94 -2.27 16.97
CA ASP A 39 -5.56 -3.33 17.76
C ASP A 39 -6.32 -4.32 16.87
N ARG A 40 -7.22 -5.09 17.48
CA ARG A 40 -8.03 -6.10 16.81
C ARG A 40 -9.05 -5.55 15.80
N THR A 41 -9.22 -4.23 15.74
CA THR A 41 -10.09 -3.56 14.75
C THR A 41 -9.32 -3.17 13.48
N ALA A 42 -7.99 -3.11 13.54
CA ALA A 42 -7.13 -2.74 12.43
C ALA A 42 -6.80 -3.96 11.54
N LEU A 43 -7.61 -4.18 10.50
CA LEU A 43 -7.32 -5.23 9.51
C LEU A 43 -6.12 -4.87 8.63
N LEU A 44 -5.02 -5.59 8.79
CA LEU A 44 -3.84 -5.50 7.95
C LEU A 44 -4.01 -6.36 6.69
N THR A 45 -3.52 -5.85 5.56
CA THR A 45 -3.34 -6.63 4.33
C THR A 45 -1.86 -6.63 3.97
N ALA A 46 -1.22 -7.79 3.95
CA ALA A 46 0.20 -7.96 3.68
C ALA A 46 0.44 -8.70 2.36
N ASP A 47 1.66 -8.64 1.85
CA ASP A 47 2.03 -9.36 0.63
C ASP A 47 1.83 -10.89 0.80
N ALA A 48 1.17 -11.51 -0.17
CA ALA A 48 0.99 -12.95 -0.26
C ALA A 48 2.28 -13.74 -0.51
N ALA A 49 3.35 -13.09 -0.97
CA ALA A 49 4.65 -13.74 -1.17
C ALA A 49 5.26 -14.26 0.14
N GLU A 50 4.84 -13.73 1.29
CA GLU A 50 5.32 -14.17 2.61
C GLU A 50 4.15 -14.53 3.57
N PRO A 51 3.50 -15.70 3.37
CA PRO A 51 2.34 -16.12 4.19
C PRO A 51 2.63 -16.22 5.69
N LYS A 52 3.90 -16.51 6.05
CA LYS A 52 4.36 -16.59 7.44
C LYS A 52 4.19 -15.27 8.17
N SER A 53 4.42 -14.14 7.50
CA SER A 53 4.29 -12.81 8.09
C SER A 53 2.87 -12.54 8.56
N CYS A 54 1.85 -12.92 7.76
CA CYS A 54 0.45 -12.82 8.18
C CYS A 54 0.16 -13.65 9.43
N ALA A 55 0.73 -14.86 9.53
CA ALA A 55 0.55 -15.72 10.71
C ALA A 55 1.19 -15.10 11.96
N ASP A 56 2.40 -14.56 11.83
CA ASP A 56 3.10 -13.88 12.93
C ASP A 56 2.32 -12.66 13.44
N TYR A 57 1.78 -11.82 12.55
CA TYR A 57 0.94 -10.68 12.96
C TYR A 57 -0.34 -11.13 13.68
N ARG A 58 -1.01 -12.18 13.18
CA ARG A 58 -2.19 -12.75 13.86
C ARG A 58 -1.86 -13.30 15.23
N ALA A 59 -0.72 -13.98 15.38
CA ALA A 59 -0.25 -14.47 16.67
C ALA A 59 0.06 -13.34 17.67
N ALA A 60 0.50 -12.18 17.17
CA ALA A 60 0.70 -10.96 17.95
C ALA A 60 -0.59 -10.18 18.25
N GLY A 61 -1.77 -10.67 17.83
CA GLY A 61 -3.06 -10.03 18.08
C GLY A 61 -3.51 -9.02 17.03
N LEU A 62 -2.78 -8.88 15.92
CA LEU A 62 -3.13 -8.01 14.80
C LEU A 62 -3.81 -8.82 13.69
N PRO A 63 -5.10 -8.56 13.37
CA PRO A 63 -5.77 -9.21 12.25
C PRO A 63 -5.01 -8.93 10.96
N CYS A 64 -4.59 -9.98 10.27
CA CYS A 64 -3.81 -9.83 9.03
C CYS A 64 -4.27 -10.86 8.00
N ARG A 65 -4.49 -10.39 6.77
CA ARG A 65 -4.79 -11.20 5.59
C ARG A 65 -3.73 -10.99 4.50
N ALA A 66 -3.53 -12.00 3.67
CA ALA A 66 -2.71 -11.86 2.47
C ALA A 66 -3.50 -11.13 1.38
N ALA A 67 -2.82 -10.24 0.65
CA ALA A 67 -3.35 -9.59 -0.55
C ALA A 67 -3.64 -10.64 -1.64
N VAL A 68 -4.76 -10.55 -2.34
CA VAL A 68 -5.07 -11.52 -3.40
C VAL A 68 -4.47 -11.05 -4.71
N LYS A 69 -3.27 -11.54 -5.00
CA LYS A 69 -2.57 -11.28 -6.26
C LYS A 69 -3.18 -12.12 -7.38
N GLY A 70 -3.67 -11.47 -8.44
CA GLY A 70 -4.09 -12.09 -9.68
C GLY A 70 -3.45 -11.42 -10.90
N PRO A 71 -3.47 -12.06 -12.09
CA PRO A 71 -2.99 -11.43 -13.32
C PRO A 71 -3.63 -10.05 -13.52
N GLY A 72 -2.81 -9.02 -13.73
CA GLY A 72 -3.27 -7.64 -13.93
C GLY A 72 -3.69 -6.88 -12.66
N SER A 73 -3.60 -7.46 -11.45
CA SER A 73 -3.91 -6.77 -10.19
C SER A 73 -3.03 -5.53 -9.93
N VAL A 74 -1.78 -5.53 -10.42
CA VAL A 74 -0.91 -4.35 -10.43
C VAL A 74 -1.51 -3.25 -11.31
N ALA A 75 -1.73 -3.52 -12.59
CA ALA A 75 -2.31 -2.52 -13.48
C ALA A 75 -3.68 -2.01 -13.01
N ALA A 76 -4.54 -2.88 -12.48
CA ALA A 76 -5.86 -2.50 -11.98
C ALA A 76 -5.79 -1.56 -10.77
N GLY A 77 -5.00 -1.89 -9.76
CA GLY A 77 -4.85 -1.03 -8.57
C GLY A 77 -4.14 0.30 -8.89
N MET A 78 -3.17 0.32 -9.81
CA MET A 78 -2.51 1.55 -10.25
C MET A 78 -3.50 2.47 -10.98
N LYS A 79 -4.27 1.92 -11.93
CA LYS A 79 -5.33 2.67 -12.63
C LYS A 79 -6.38 3.19 -11.67
N TRP A 80 -6.74 2.42 -10.64
CA TRP A 80 -7.68 2.89 -9.63
C TRP A 80 -7.13 4.08 -8.83
N LEU A 81 -5.88 4.01 -8.36
CA LEU A 81 -5.22 5.14 -7.69
C LEU A 81 -5.21 6.40 -8.57
N GLN A 82 -4.86 6.24 -9.86
CA GLN A 82 -4.89 7.33 -10.84
C GLN A 82 -6.29 7.89 -11.11
N SER A 83 -7.33 7.10 -10.87
CA SER A 83 -8.71 7.53 -11.06
C SER A 83 -9.27 8.33 -9.88
N LEU A 84 -8.54 8.46 -8.77
CA LEU A 84 -8.98 9.22 -7.61
C LEU A 84 -8.96 10.72 -7.90
N ASN A 85 -9.88 11.46 -7.28
CA ASN A 85 -9.89 12.92 -7.40
C ASN A 85 -8.71 13.56 -6.67
N ALA A 86 -8.29 12.94 -5.56
CA ALA A 86 -7.14 13.38 -4.79
C ALA A 86 -6.54 12.23 -3.97
N ILE A 87 -5.21 12.25 -3.84
CA ILE A 87 -4.45 11.47 -2.87
C ILE A 87 -3.74 12.49 -1.98
N ILE A 88 -4.18 12.56 -0.72
CA ILE A 88 -3.68 13.49 0.30
C ILE A 88 -2.72 12.72 1.18
N ILE A 89 -1.48 13.17 1.25
CA ILE A 89 -0.43 12.55 2.05
C ILE A 89 0.05 13.60 3.04
N ASP A 90 0.10 13.27 4.32
CA ASP A 90 0.80 14.10 5.32
C ASP A 90 2.31 13.87 5.15
N PRO A 91 3.09 14.82 4.59
CA PRO A 91 4.50 14.57 4.29
C PRO A 91 5.39 14.57 5.54
N VAL A 92 4.90 15.09 6.68
CA VAL A 92 5.65 15.09 7.94
C VAL A 92 5.53 13.71 8.61
N ARG A 93 4.34 13.12 8.57
CA ARG A 93 4.09 11.77 9.11
C ARG A 93 4.46 10.67 8.14
N CYS A 94 4.34 10.93 6.84
CA CYS A 94 4.52 9.96 5.77
C CYS A 94 5.57 10.41 4.72
N PRO A 95 6.80 10.75 5.12
CA PRO A 95 7.82 11.27 4.20
C PRO A 95 8.21 10.27 3.09
N GLU A 96 8.34 8.97 3.40
CA GLU A 96 8.74 7.97 2.41
C GLU A 96 7.60 7.73 1.41
N THR A 97 6.35 7.67 1.89
CA THR A 97 5.19 7.59 1.01
C THR A 97 5.08 8.81 0.11
N ALA A 98 5.31 10.02 0.64
CA ALA A 98 5.30 11.23 -0.16
C ALA A 98 6.40 11.20 -1.25
N ALA A 99 7.61 10.74 -0.90
CA ALA A 99 8.71 10.59 -1.85
C ALA A 99 8.38 9.58 -2.96
N GLU A 100 7.85 8.39 -2.62
CA GLU A 100 7.46 7.39 -3.61
C GLU A 100 6.33 7.91 -4.53
N PHE A 101 5.24 8.44 -3.96
CA PHE A 101 4.08 8.89 -4.76
C PHE A 101 4.41 10.09 -5.67
N THR A 102 5.40 10.93 -5.31
CA THR A 102 5.81 12.07 -6.13
C THR A 102 6.90 11.71 -7.14
N GLY A 103 7.74 10.72 -6.85
CA GLY A 103 8.84 10.30 -7.72
C GLY A 103 8.51 9.15 -8.69
N TYR A 104 7.38 8.45 -8.50
CA TYR A 104 7.06 7.27 -9.28
C TYR A 104 6.53 7.63 -10.70
N GLU A 105 7.33 7.34 -11.71
CA GLU A 105 7.02 7.59 -13.12
C GLU A 105 6.81 6.29 -13.90
N TYR A 106 6.11 6.37 -15.04
CA TYR A 106 6.10 5.28 -16.01
C TYR A 106 7.50 5.03 -16.58
N LEU A 107 7.80 3.77 -16.92
CA LEU A 107 9.05 3.45 -17.61
C LEU A 107 9.12 4.18 -18.95
N ARG A 108 10.32 4.65 -19.31
CA ARG A 108 10.61 5.21 -20.63
C ARG A 108 11.33 4.18 -21.49
N ASP A 109 11.00 4.15 -22.77
CA ASP A 109 11.74 3.34 -23.73
C ASP A 109 13.18 3.86 -23.82
N ALA A 110 14.17 3.00 -23.58
CA ALA A 110 15.56 3.40 -23.51
C ALA A 110 16.13 3.89 -24.87
N ARG A 111 15.46 3.56 -25.99
CA ARG A 111 15.90 3.90 -27.34
C ARG A 111 15.18 5.14 -27.88
N THR A 112 13.90 5.31 -27.58
CA THR A 112 13.08 6.43 -28.09
C THR A 112 12.86 7.54 -27.07
N GLY A 113 13.03 7.27 -25.78
CA GLY A 113 12.73 8.20 -24.68
C GLY A 113 11.22 8.37 -24.40
N GLU A 114 10.37 7.68 -25.16
CA GLU A 114 8.92 7.76 -25.03
C GLU A 114 8.42 7.08 -23.76
N VAL A 115 7.35 7.62 -23.18
CA VAL A 115 6.70 7.03 -22.01
C VAL A 115 5.95 5.76 -22.41
N THR A 116 6.21 4.68 -21.69
CA THR A 116 5.55 3.37 -21.89
C THR A 116 4.35 3.21 -20.96
N ASN A 117 3.58 2.14 -21.15
CA ASN A 117 2.51 1.73 -20.23
C ASN A 117 2.99 0.75 -19.13
N ALA A 118 4.31 0.59 -18.98
CA ALA A 118 4.89 -0.33 -18.02
C ALA A 118 5.10 0.35 -16.66
N TRP A 119 4.76 -0.37 -15.61
CA TRP A 119 4.93 0.05 -14.21
C TRP A 119 6.32 -0.40 -13.75
N PRO A 120 7.23 0.52 -13.34
CA PRO A 120 8.51 0.13 -12.79
C PRO A 120 8.35 -0.72 -11.52
N ASP A 121 9.18 -1.75 -11.37
CA ASP A 121 9.29 -2.50 -10.12
C ASP A 121 10.46 -1.94 -9.28
N ALA A 122 10.37 -0.66 -8.95
CA ALA A 122 11.37 0.07 -8.18
C ALA A 122 10.71 1.19 -7.36
N ASP A 123 11.17 1.39 -6.13
CA ASP A 123 10.72 2.46 -5.21
C ASP A 123 9.20 2.59 -5.10
N ASN A 124 8.52 1.44 -4.96
CA ASN A 124 7.05 1.32 -4.97
C ASN A 124 6.49 0.65 -3.71
N HIS A 125 7.28 0.52 -2.63
CA HIS A 125 6.91 -0.28 -1.46
C HIS A 125 5.68 0.27 -0.74
N HIS A 126 5.59 1.59 -0.58
CA HIS A 126 4.44 2.27 -0.01
C HIS A 126 3.27 2.33 -0.99
N ILE A 127 3.52 2.52 -2.29
CA ILE A 127 2.47 2.45 -3.30
C ILE A 127 1.78 1.08 -3.27
N ASP A 128 2.57 0.00 -3.21
CA ASP A 128 2.05 -1.36 -3.07
C ASP A 128 1.34 -1.59 -1.75
N ALA A 129 1.90 -1.12 -0.62
CA ALA A 129 1.24 -1.22 0.67
C ALA A 129 -0.15 -0.54 0.67
N VAL A 130 -0.26 0.64 0.07
CA VAL A 130 -1.52 1.38 -0.08
C VAL A 130 -2.50 0.63 -0.99
N ARG A 131 -2.02 0.09 -2.11
CA ARG A 131 -2.84 -0.75 -3.01
C ARG A 131 -3.41 -1.96 -2.28
N TYR A 132 -2.60 -2.66 -1.48
CA TYR A 132 -3.03 -3.81 -0.70
C TYR A 132 -4.05 -3.41 0.38
N ALA A 133 -3.82 -2.29 1.08
CA ALA A 133 -4.75 -1.79 2.09
C ALA A 133 -6.15 -1.52 1.52
N LEU A 134 -6.24 -1.05 0.26
CA LEU A 134 -7.49 -0.69 -0.40
C LEU A 134 -8.02 -1.78 -1.33
N GLU A 135 -7.43 -2.98 -1.33
CA GLU A 135 -7.79 -4.07 -2.24
C GLU A 135 -9.30 -4.36 -2.29
N SER A 136 -9.93 -4.49 -1.12
CA SER A 136 -11.37 -4.77 -1.03
C SER A 136 -12.26 -3.62 -1.49
N VAL A 137 -11.71 -2.42 -1.70
CA VAL A 137 -12.42 -1.27 -2.26
C VAL A 137 -12.37 -1.36 -3.78
N TRP A 138 -11.18 -1.36 -4.36
CA TRP A 138 -11.02 -1.25 -5.82
C TRP A 138 -11.29 -2.54 -6.59
N ARG A 139 -11.33 -3.70 -5.93
CA ARG A 139 -11.76 -4.96 -6.57
C ARG A 139 -13.27 -5.13 -6.65
N ARG A 140 -14.07 -4.39 -5.86
CA ARG A 140 -15.52 -4.44 -5.99
C ARG A 140 -15.91 -3.76 -7.30
N ARG A 141 -16.45 -4.54 -8.24
CA ARG A 141 -16.99 -4.02 -9.51
C ARG A 141 -18.25 -3.18 -9.21
N GLY A 142 -18.23 -1.90 -9.56
CA GLY A 142 -19.42 -1.03 -9.60
C GLY A 142 -19.71 -0.23 -8.33
N SER A 143 -18.74 0.54 -7.81
CA SER A 143 -19.00 1.65 -6.87
C SER A 143 -19.04 2.98 -7.61
#